data_AF-A0A8S2M108-F1
#
_entry.id   AF-A0A8S2M108-F1
#
_cell.length_a   1.000
_cell.length_b   1.000
_cell.length_c   1.000
_cell.angle_alpha   90.00
_cell.angle_beta   90.00
_cell.angle_gamma   90.00
#
_symmetry.space_group_name_H-M   'P 1'
#
loop_
_entity.id
_entity.type
_entity.pdbx_description
1 polymer ?
#
loop_
_entity_poly.entity_id
_entity_poly.type
_entity_poly.pdbx_seq_one_letter_code
_entity_poly.pdbx_strand_id
1 'polypeptide(L)'
;MDQYAQTSMSYVQENSLSNSSRRIFSKKLDSFEETYKIFLRSIVNNYFPTVENRNASLNYCPPIPPDLQGPLIIHEVPKTFSLTSNSSCHIDVQFGGYYQPKACLARHKVAIIVPYRDRWNILTHFLFHTHQILQRQQLNYRIYVCEQAFN
;
A
#
# COMPACT_ATOMS: atom_id res chain seq x y z
N MET A 1 31.56 34.87 26.45
CA MET A 1 30.21 34.58 26.98
C MET A 1 29.15 35.45 26.28
N ASP A 2 29.27 35.55 24.95
CA ASP A 2 28.43 34.85 23.96
C ASP A 2 26.95 35.25 23.87
N GLN A 3 26.78 36.51 23.46
CA GLN A 3 26.12 37.02 22.25
C GLN A 3 25.44 36.05 21.23
N TYR A 4 24.15 36.33 20.98
CA TYR A 4 23.27 36.16 19.79
C TYR A 4 23.25 34.85 18.95
N ALA A 5 22.04 34.26 18.85
CA ALA A 5 21.62 33.43 17.72
C ALA A 5 20.40 34.06 17.01
N GLN A 6 20.68 35.06 16.18
CA GLN A 6 19.82 35.51 15.07
C GLN A 6 20.65 35.31 13.80
N THR A 7 20.32 34.31 12.98
CA THR A 7 20.84 34.14 11.61
C THR A 7 19.87 33.21 10.89
N SER A 8 18.79 33.77 10.33
CA SER A 8 18.63 34.11 8.89
C SER A 8 18.53 32.89 7.97
N MET A 9 17.44 32.88 7.19
CA MET A 9 17.33 32.22 5.89
C MET A 9 18.68 32.15 5.17
N SER A 10 19.32 30.98 5.15
CA SER A 10 20.21 30.63 4.05
C SER A 10 19.38 29.79 3.08
N TYR A 11 18.87 30.47 2.06
CA TYR A 11 18.65 29.87 0.75
C TYR A 11 19.81 28.89 0.50
N VAL A 12 19.52 27.59 0.40
CA VAL A 12 20.50 26.65 -0.15
C VAL A 12 20.76 27.14 -1.57
N GLN A 13 21.96 27.65 -1.76
CA GLN A 13 22.41 28.26 -2.99
C GLN A 13 22.39 27.18 -4.08
N GLU A 14 21.37 27.23 -4.96
CA GLU A 14 21.14 26.29 -6.07
C GLU A 14 22.27 26.24 -7.11
N ASN A 15 23.40 26.91 -6.89
CA ASN A 15 24.37 27.27 -7.93
C ASN A 15 25.55 26.29 -8.12
N SER A 16 25.42 25.02 -7.76
CA SER A 16 26.49 24.02 -8.00
C SER A 16 26.04 22.75 -8.73
N LEU A 17 24.78 22.65 -9.17
CA LEU A 17 24.33 21.51 -9.97
C LEU A 17 24.32 21.88 -11.46
N SER A 18 25.00 21.06 -12.27
CA SER A 18 25.01 21.21 -13.73
C SER A 18 23.59 21.34 -14.29
N ASN A 19 23.41 22.08 -15.39
CA ASN A 19 22.10 22.23 -16.06
C ASN A 19 21.44 20.88 -16.41
N SER A 20 22.24 19.82 -16.57
CA SER A 20 21.75 18.45 -16.77
C SER A 20 21.13 17.88 -15.48
N SER A 21 21.80 18.06 -14.34
CA SER A 21 21.31 17.61 -13.03
C SER A 21 20.03 18.33 -12.59
N ARG A 22 19.90 19.64 -12.86
CA ARG A 22 18.65 20.38 -12.60
C ARG A 22 17.47 19.85 -13.42
N ARG A 23 17.69 19.54 -14.71
CA ARG A 23 16.66 18.95 -15.59
C ARG A 23 16.28 17.52 -15.19
N ILE A 24 17.25 16.73 -14.72
CA ILE A 24 16.98 15.37 -14.24
C ILE A 24 16.19 15.41 -12.93
N PHE A 25 16.56 16.31 -12.02
CA PHE A 25 15.85 16.49 -10.75
C PHE A 25 14.43 17.01 -10.97
N SER A 26 14.22 18.01 -11.84
CA SER A 26 12.87 18.49 -12.16
C SER A 26 12.02 17.38 -12.77
N LYS A 27 12.54 16.63 -13.76
CA LYS A 27 11.85 15.47 -14.34
C LYS A 27 11.55 14.38 -13.32
N LYS A 28 12.41 14.19 -12.32
CA LYS A 28 12.20 13.20 -11.24
C LYS A 28 11.10 13.66 -10.27
N LEU A 29 11.04 14.95 -9.95
CA LEU A 29 9.94 15.53 -9.18
C LEU A 29 8.61 15.43 -9.94
N ASP A 30 8.60 15.69 -11.24
CA ASP A 30 7.41 15.55 -12.08
C ASP A 30 6.90 14.09 -12.09
N SER A 31 7.82 13.12 -12.20
CA SER A 31 7.51 11.67 -12.12
C SER A 31 7.00 11.24 -10.74
N PHE A 32 7.57 11.78 -9.67
CA PHE A 32 7.09 11.52 -8.31
C PHE A 32 5.69 12.07 -8.11
N GLU A 33 5.45 13.32 -8.49
CA GLU A 33 4.16 14.00 -8.34
C GLU A 33 3.05 13.26 -9.11
N GLU A 34 3.35 12.77 -10.30
CA GLU A 34 2.40 11.98 -11.09
C GLU A 34 2.09 10.63 -10.44
N THR A 35 3.11 9.94 -9.93
CA THR A 35 2.93 8.67 -9.18
C THR A 35 2.14 8.90 -7.89
N TYR A 36 2.42 10.00 -7.18
CA TYR A 36 1.74 10.40 -5.96
C TYR A 36 0.26 10.74 -6.23
N LYS A 37 -0.03 11.45 -7.32
CA LYS A 37 -1.42 11.70 -7.77
C LYS A 37 -2.17 10.41 -8.08
N ILE A 38 -1.53 9.46 -8.77
CA ILE A 38 -2.12 8.14 -9.04
C ILE A 38 -2.41 7.40 -7.73
N PHE A 39 -1.46 7.40 -6.79
CA PHE A 39 -1.61 6.80 -5.48
C PHE A 39 -2.76 7.42 -4.68
N LEU A 40 -2.80 8.75 -4.59
CA LEU A 40 -3.88 9.47 -3.89
C LEU A 40 -5.24 9.21 -4.52
N ARG A 41 -5.34 9.27 -5.84
CA ARG A 41 -6.59 8.96 -6.57
C ARG A 41 -7.05 7.53 -6.28
N SER A 42 -6.12 6.58 -6.26
CA SER A 42 -6.40 5.19 -5.88
C SER A 42 -6.95 5.11 -4.45
N ILE A 43 -6.29 5.74 -3.47
CA ILE A 43 -6.78 5.74 -2.07
C ILE A 43 -8.18 6.34 -1.98
N VAL A 44 -8.39 7.52 -2.56
CA VAL A 44 -9.67 8.23 -2.49
C VAL A 44 -10.79 7.38 -3.09
N ASN A 45 -10.57 6.80 -4.28
CA ASN A 45 -11.58 5.96 -4.93
C ASN A 45 -11.91 4.68 -4.15
N ASN A 46 -10.92 4.07 -3.48
CA ASN A 46 -11.15 2.87 -2.68
C ASN A 46 -11.87 3.18 -1.35
N TYR A 47 -11.54 4.30 -0.70
CA TYR A 47 -12.14 4.68 0.58
C TYR A 47 -13.52 5.32 0.42
N PHE A 48 -13.67 6.18 -0.57
CA PHE A 48 -14.89 6.88 -0.93
C PHE A 48 -15.43 6.30 -2.26
N PRO A 49 -15.96 5.07 -2.27
CA PRO A 49 -16.64 4.58 -3.45
C PRO A 49 -17.83 5.52 -3.72
N THR A 50 -17.90 6.04 -4.93
CA THR A 50 -19.13 6.63 -5.46
C THR A 50 -20.22 5.60 -5.27
N VAL A 51 -21.31 6.00 -4.60
CA VAL A 51 -22.44 5.16 -4.17
C VAL A 51 -22.74 4.06 -5.19
N GLU A 52 -22.18 2.86 -4.98
CA GLU A 52 -22.53 1.70 -5.79
C GLU A 52 -23.90 1.24 -5.30
N ASN A 53 -24.85 1.20 -6.24
CA ASN A 53 -26.20 0.69 -6.08
C ASN A 53 -26.16 -0.73 -5.50
N ARG A 54 -26.24 -0.84 -4.18
CA ARG A 54 -26.37 -2.13 -3.49
C ARG A 54 -27.80 -2.61 -3.61
N ASN A 55 -28.14 -3.19 -4.75
CA ASN A 55 -29.33 -4.03 -4.87
C ASN A 55 -29.07 -5.38 -4.18
N ALA A 56 -28.85 -5.35 -2.86
CA ALA A 56 -28.94 -6.44 -1.90
C ALA A 56 -28.56 -5.89 -0.51
N SER A 57 -29.48 -5.96 0.45
CA SER A 57 -29.29 -5.60 1.85
C SER A 57 -28.36 -6.61 2.56
N LEU A 58 -27.08 -6.60 2.22
CA LEU A 58 -26.07 -7.38 2.94
C LEU A 58 -25.90 -6.82 4.36
N ASN A 59 -25.87 -7.69 5.35
CA ASN A 59 -25.56 -7.30 6.73
C ASN A 59 -24.06 -7.02 6.88
N TYR A 60 -23.72 -6.21 7.89
CA TYR A 60 -22.33 -6.05 8.30
C TYR A 60 -21.73 -7.38 8.76
N CYS A 61 -20.44 -7.57 8.50
CA CYS A 61 -19.70 -8.69 9.06
C CYS A 61 -19.78 -8.68 10.60
N PRO A 62 -19.72 -9.83 11.27
CA PRO A 62 -19.75 -9.89 12.72
C PRO A 62 -18.59 -9.08 13.32
N PRO A 63 -18.75 -8.49 14.53
CA PRO A 63 -17.67 -7.74 15.19
C PRO A 63 -16.41 -8.58 15.41
N ILE A 64 -16.59 -9.88 15.65
CA ILE A 64 -15.52 -10.87 15.74
C ILE A 64 -15.69 -11.81 14.54
N PRO A 65 -14.75 -11.79 13.58
CA PRO A 65 -14.79 -12.70 12.44
C PRO A 65 -14.76 -14.17 12.89
N PRO A 66 -15.60 -15.04 12.29
CA PRO A 66 -15.73 -16.43 12.73
C PRO A 66 -14.52 -17.30 12.34
N ASP A 67 -13.80 -16.92 11.29
CA ASP A 67 -12.71 -17.73 10.71
C ASP A 67 -11.33 -17.42 11.30
N LEU A 68 -11.29 -16.78 12.47
CA LEU A 68 -10.04 -16.50 13.17
C LEU A 68 -9.46 -17.79 13.76
N GLN A 69 -8.26 -18.17 13.32
CA GLN A 69 -7.59 -19.42 13.72
C GLN A 69 -6.57 -19.22 14.85
N GLY A 70 -6.35 -17.98 15.30
CA GLY A 70 -5.33 -17.66 16.30
C GLY A 70 -3.91 -17.68 15.73
N PRO A 71 -2.92 -18.24 16.45
CA PRO A 71 -1.52 -18.25 16.02
C PRO A 71 -1.33 -18.82 14.60
N LEU A 72 -0.53 -18.14 13.78
CA LEU A 72 -0.21 -18.58 12.44
C LEU A 72 1.11 -19.35 12.44
N ILE A 73 1.09 -20.57 11.92
CA ILE A 73 2.32 -21.31 11.59
C ILE A 73 2.84 -20.76 10.26
N ILE A 74 4.08 -20.31 10.24
CA ILE A 74 4.73 -19.80 9.04
C ILE A 74 5.20 -20.99 8.20
N HIS A 75 4.72 -21.05 6.96
CA HIS A 75 5.09 -22.09 6.00
C HIS A 75 6.00 -21.49 4.93
N GLU A 76 6.74 -22.37 4.24
CA GLU A 76 7.45 -21.96 3.03
C GLU A 76 6.45 -21.52 1.96
N VAL A 77 6.80 -20.44 1.26
CA VAL A 77 5.96 -19.93 0.18
C VAL A 77 6.02 -20.90 -1.01
N PRO A 78 4.86 -21.36 -1.54
CA PRO A 78 4.83 -22.22 -2.71
C PRO A 78 5.52 -21.57 -3.91
N LYS A 79 6.25 -22.34 -4.70
CA LYS A 79 6.87 -21.87 -5.95
C LYS A 79 5.87 -21.34 -6.98
N THR A 80 4.59 -21.71 -6.83
CA THR A 80 3.47 -21.24 -7.67
C THR A 80 2.98 -19.84 -7.30
N PHE A 81 3.39 -19.30 -6.13
CA PHE A 81 3.03 -17.95 -5.74
C PHE A 81 3.87 -16.92 -6.49
N SER A 82 3.21 -15.93 -7.06
CA SER A 82 3.81 -14.85 -7.82
C SER A 82 3.19 -13.52 -7.39
N LEU A 83 4.01 -12.48 -7.31
CA LEU A 83 3.55 -11.12 -7.00
C LEU A 83 2.96 -10.41 -8.22
N THR A 84 3.36 -10.85 -9.42
CA THR A 84 3.08 -10.14 -10.68
C THR A 84 1.96 -10.77 -11.47
N SER A 85 1.52 -11.97 -11.11
CA SER A 85 0.47 -12.72 -11.78
C SER A 85 -0.56 -13.24 -10.79
N ASN A 86 -1.76 -13.55 -11.29
CA ASN A 86 -2.81 -14.12 -10.46
C ASN A 86 -2.32 -15.44 -9.85
N SER A 87 -2.27 -15.49 -8.52
CA SER A 87 -1.86 -16.68 -7.78
C SER A 87 -3.08 -17.54 -7.49
N SER A 88 -2.93 -18.88 -7.63
CA SER A 88 -3.95 -19.82 -7.16
C SER A 88 -4.06 -19.88 -5.63
N CYS A 89 -3.08 -19.33 -4.91
CA CYS A 89 -3.02 -19.30 -3.45
C CYS A 89 -4.05 -18.33 -2.84
N HIS A 90 -4.41 -17.26 -3.55
CA HIS A 90 -5.36 -16.23 -3.09
C HIS A 90 -6.35 -15.85 -4.18
N ILE A 91 -7.26 -16.77 -4.52
CA ILE A 91 -8.18 -16.62 -5.66
C ILE A 91 -9.14 -15.42 -5.52
N ASP A 92 -9.43 -15.00 -4.29
CA ASP A 92 -10.31 -13.87 -4.01
C ASP A 92 -9.59 -12.51 -3.96
N VAL A 93 -8.26 -12.49 -4.01
CA VAL A 93 -7.50 -11.25 -4.08
C VAL A 93 -7.52 -10.75 -5.52
N GLN A 94 -8.05 -9.56 -5.70
CA GLN A 94 -8.09 -8.87 -6.98
C GLN A 94 -6.76 -8.18 -7.29
N PHE A 95 -6.58 -7.80 -8.55
CA PHE A 95 -5.42 -7.06 -9.01
C PHE A 95 -5.13 -5.82 -8.12
N GLY A 96 -3.84 -5.56 -7.88
CA GLY A 96 -3.40 -4.49 -7.00
C GLY A 96 -3.53 -4.80 -5.50
N GLY A 97 -3.66 -6.07 -5.13
CA GLY A 97 -3.68 -6.52 -3.73
C GLY A 97 -4.97 -6.13 -2.99
N TYR A 98 -6.09 -6.01 -3.71
CA TYR A 98 -7.39 -5.62 -3.17
C TYR A 98 -8.23 -6.84 -2.79
N TYR A 99 -8.94 -6.76 -1.67
CA TYR A 99 -9.91 -7.77 -1.27
C TYR A 99 -11.08 -7.14 -0.52
N GLN A 100 -12.26 -7.72 -0.70
CA GLN A 100 -13.45 -7.43 0.08
C GLN A 100 -14.27 -8.72 0.30
N PRO A 101 -14.84 -8.94 1.50
CA PRO A 101 -15.71 -10.09 1.74
C PRO A 101 -16.95 -10.05 0.83
N LYS A 102 -17.28 -11.19 0.23
CA LYS A 102 -18.45 -11.34 -0.66
C LYS A 102 -19.75 -11.57 0.10
N ALA A 103 -19.66 -12.20 1.28
CA ALA A 103 -20.82 -12.64 2.06
C ALA A 103 -21.38 -11.56 3.02
N CYS A 104 -20.60 -10.52 3.32
CA CYS A 104 -20.99 -9.48 4.27
C CYS A 104 -20.31 -8.15 3.96
N LEU A 105 -20.84 -7.07 4.51
CA LEU A 105 -20.21 -5.75 4.41
C LEU A 105 -19.13 -5.62 5.48
N ALA A 106 -17.87 -5.50 5.04
CA ALA A 106 -16.75 -5.25 5.95
C ALA A 106 -17.00 -3.99 6.78
N ARG A 107 -16.75 -4.08 8.09
CA ARG A 107 -16.84 -2.93 9.00
C ARG A 107 -15.69 -1.96 8.82
N HIS A 108 -14.54 -2.48 8.41
CA HIS A 108 -13.30 -1.74 8.30
C HIS A 108 -12.83 -1.72 6.84
N LYS A 109 -12.47 -0.52 6.38
CA LYS A 109 -11.77 -0.29 5.11
C LYS A 109 -10.33 0.12 5.42
N VAL A 110 -9.35 -0.62 4.91
CA VAL A 110 -7.95 -0.52 5.35
C VAL A 110 -6.99 -0.42 4.16
N ALA A 111 -6.24 0.68 4.06
CA ALA A 111 -5.03 0.77 3.24
C ALA A 111 -3.83 0.35 4.09
N ILE A 112 -3.12 -0.66 3.62
CA ILE A 112 -1.90 -1.16 4.25
C ILE A 112 -0.72 -0.65 3.45
N ILE A 113 0.05 0.25 4.06
CA ILE A 113 1.21 0.88 3.42
C ILE A 113 2.45 0.12 3.87
N VAL A 114 3.14 -0.50 2.90
CA VAL A 114 4.35 -1.30 3.13
C VAL A 114 5.54 -0.54 2.56
N PRO A 115 6.36 0.11 3.41
CA PRO A 115 7.63 0.65 2.94
C PRO A 115 8.53 -0.51 2.48
N TYR A 116 9.15 -0.37 1.32
CA TYR A 116 9.89 -1.44 0.69
C TYR A 116 11.17 -0.93 0.03
N ARG A 117 12.23 -1.74 0.11
CA ARG A 117 13.54 -1.52 -0.54
C ARG A 117 14.24 -2.86 -0.72
N ASP A 118 14.46 -3.30 -1.96
CA ASP A 118 15.36 -4.42 -2.34
C ASP A 118 15.25 -5.74 -1.54
N ARG A 119 14.08 -6.08 -0.98
CA ARG A 119 13.88 -7.27 -0.14
C ARG A 119 12.82 -8.21 -0.69
N TRP A 120 12.97 -8.63 -1.94
CA TRP A 120 11.96 -9.40 -2.66
C TRP A 120 11.47 -10.62 -1.89
N ASN A 121 12.38 -11.43 -1.36
CA ASN A 121 12.03 -12.64 -0.60
C ASN A 121 11.17 -12.34 0.63
N ILE A 122 11.47 -11.26 1.36
CA ILE A 122 10.70 -10.86 2.55
C ILE A 122 9.31 -10.39 2.11
N LEU A 123 9.23 -9.57 1.05
CA LEU A 123 7.95 -9.10 0.52
C LEU A 123 7.06 -10.26 0.05
N THR A 124 7.64 -11.25 -0.62
CA THR A 124 6.94 -12.47 -1.04
C THR A 124 6.34 -13.22 0.14
N HIS A 125 7.12 -13.46 1.20
CA HIS A 125 6.63 -14.12 2.41
C HIS A 125 5.57 -13.28 3.13
N PHE A 126 5.79 -11.97 3.21
CA PHE A 126 4.85 -11.03 3.80
C PHE A 126 3.50 -11.09 3.09
N LEU A 127 3.46 -10.91 1.77
CA LEU A 127 2.21 -10.87 1.01
C LEU A 127 1.46 -12.20 1.08
N PHE A 128 2.16 -13.33 0.92
CA PHE A 128 1.55 -14.65 0.98
C PHE A 128 0.82 -14.91 2.30
N HIS A 129 1.46 -14.65 3.43
CA HIS A 129 0.83 -14.90 4.74
C HIS A 129 -0.17 -13.80 5.12
N THR A 130 0.14 -12.54 4.81
CA THR A 130 -0.69 -11.40 5.20
C THR A 130 -2.05 -11.45 4.50
N HIS A 131 -2.12 -11.85 3.23
CA HIS A 131 -3.41 -12.02 2.56
C HIS A 131 -4.33 -12.99 3.30
N GLN A 132 -3.81 -14.12 3.78
CA GLN A 132 -4.60 -15.10 4.53
C GLN A 132 -5.12 -14.52 5.85
N ILE A 133 -4.26 -13.81 6.59
CA ILE A 133 -4.62 -13.20 7.87
C ILE A 133 -5.73 -12.16 7.66
N LEU A 134 -5.57 -11.26 6.69
CA LEU A 134 -6.50 -10.15 6.47
C LEU A 134 -7.86 -10.62 5.92
N GLN A 135 -7.87 -11.68 5.11
CA GLN A 135 -9.11 -12.30 4.63
C GLN A 135 -9.93 -12.90 5.78
N ARG A 136 -9.28 -13.62 6.69
CA ARG A 136 -9.91 -14.18 7.90
C ARG A 136 -10.48 -13.10 8.82
N GLN A 137 -9.89 -11.91 8.79
CA GLN A 137 -10.37 -10.74 9.54
C GLN A 137 -11.58 -10.04 8.88
N GLN A 138 -12.06 -10.52 7.73
CA GLN A 138 -13.21 -9.97 6.99
C GLN A 138 -13.09 -8.46 6.70
N LEU A 139 -11.88 -8.02 6.34
CA LEU A 139 -11.57 -6.62 6.01
C LEU A 139 -11.84 -6.32 4.53
N ASN A 140 -12.28 -5.10 4.24
CA ASN A 140 -12.07 -4.51 2.91
C ASN A 140 -10.70 -3.85 2.94
N TYR A 141 -9.73 -4.37 2.19
CA TYR A 141 -8.37 -3.87 2.25
C TYR A 141 -7.68 -3.78 0.89
N ARG A 142 -6.66 -2.94 0.83
CA ARG A 142 -5.68 -2.89 -0.26
C ARG A 142 -4.27 -2.73 0.29
N ILE A 143 -3.32 -3.49 -0.25
CA ILE A 143 -1.90 -3.37 0.09
C ILE A 143 -1.20 -2.49 -0.94
N TYR A 144 -0.48 -1.47 -0.45
CA TYR A 144 0.32 -0.56 -1.24
C TYR A 144 1.80 -0.75 -0.87
N VAL A 145 2.59 -1.30 -1.79
CA VAL A 145 4.03 -1.45 -1.62
C VAL A 145 4.71 -0.17 -2.14
N CYS A 146 5.30 0.58 -1.22
CA CYS A 146 5.97 1.84 -1.51
C CYS A 146 7.47 1.59 -1.61
N GLU A 147 7.94 1.37 -2.84
CA GLU A 147 9.36 1.24 -3.16
C GLU A 147 10.09 2.58 -2.99
N GLN A 148 11.27 2.54 -2.40
CA GLN A 148 12.11 3.72 -2.32
C GLN A 148 12.91 3.92 -3.61
N ALA A 149 12.60 4.99 -4.34
CA ALA A 149 13.29 5.39 -5.56
C ALA A 149 14.62 6.13 -5.32
N PHE A 150 15.52 5.56 -4.48
CA PHE A 150 16.88 6.01 -4.12
C PHE A 150 17.02 7.02 -2.94
N ASN A 151 18.25 7.14 -2.42
CA ASN A 151 18.75 8.21 -1.52
C ASN A 151 19.49 9.27 -2.35
#